data_AF-A0A2E7EQ35-F1
#
_entry.id   AF-A0A2E7EQ35-F1
#
_cell.length_a   1.000
_cell.length_b   1.000
_cell.length_c   1.000
_cell.angle_alpha   90.00
_cell.angle_beta   90.00
_cell.angle_gamma   90.00
#
_symmetry.space_group_name_H-M   'P 1'
#
loop_
_entity.id
_entity.type
_entity.pdbx_description
1 polymer ?
#
loop_
_entity_poly.entity_id
_entity_poly.type
_entity_poly.pdbx_seq_one_letter_code
_entity_poly.pdbx_strand_id
1 'polypeptide(L)'
;MKEVLFALPGIALTVLCWGSYGTVLHKGQHALDGDRLKPLICVGAAYFIVAIIVPMIILGSQGKLASGWHFSGITWSMVAGTAGALGALGIILALTSGGKPIYVMPLVFGGAPIINVFVSMYFENISLKELGTRGAFFLAGVIMVAVGAAMVLIFAPKGNPQSKTPPAAVEAKAEPAAEPEPKKSDEDAQSESSNEG
;
A
#
# COMPACT_ATOMS: atom_id res chain seq x y z
N MET A 1 -24.91 6.41 17.53
CA MET A 1 -25.06 5.26 16.59
C MET A 1 -25.18 5.71 15.13
N LYS A 2 -25.99 6.72 14.79
CA LYS A 2 -26.10 7.24 13.40
C LYS A 2 -24.76 7.74 12.84
N GLU A 3 -23.97 8.49 13.61
CA GLU A 3 -22.64 8.96 13.19
C GLU A 3 -21.67 7.81 12.86
N VAL A 4 -21.67 6.75 13.69
CA VAL A 4 -20.84 5.56 13.44
C VAL A 4 -21.27 4.85 12.17
N LEU A 5 -22.59 4.78 11.90
CA LEU A 5 -23.14 4.19 10.68
C LEU A 5 -22.68 4.93 9.41
N PHE A 6 -22.62 6.27 9.44
CA PHE A 6 -22.08 7.06 8.33
C PHE A 6 -20.56 6.95 8.18
N ALA A 7 -19.84 6.63 9.26
CA ALA A 7 -18.40 6.40 9.21
C ALA A 7 -18.01 5.01 8.66
N LEU A 8 -18.90 4.01 8.76
CA LEU A 8 -18.61 2.63 8.36
C LEU A 8 -18.07 2.48 6.94
N PRO A 9 -18.62 3.15 5.90
CA PRO A 9 -18.09 3.02 4.54
C PRO A 9 -16.64 3.53 4.42
N GLY A 10 -16.33 4.65 5.07
CA GLY A 10 -14.96 5.21 5.08
C GLY A 10 -13.98 4.30 5.83
N ILE A 11 -14.43 3.71 6.95
CA ILE A 11 -13.65 2.72 7.69
C ILE A 11 -13.42 1.47 6.83
N ALA A 12 -14.46 0.94 6.18
CA ALA A 12 -14.35 -0.22 5.31
C ALA A 12 -13.38 0.02 4.13
N LEU A 13 -13.48 1.17 3.47
CA LEU A 13 -12.56 1.58 2.42
C LEU A 13 -11.12 1.63 2.94
N THR A 14 -10.91 2.24 4.11
CA THR A 14 -9.60 2.34 4.75
C THR A 14 -9.02 0.96 5.05
N VAL A 15 -9.81 0.05 5.62
CA VAL A 15 -9.42 -1.33 5.92
C VAL A 15 -9.06 -2.09 4.65
N LEU A 16 -9.82 -1.93 3.57
CA LEU A 16 -9.54 -2.58 2.28
C LEU A 16 -8.24 -2.05 1.65
N CYS A 17 -8.07 -0.73 1.59
CA CYS A 17 -6.89 -0.11 1.00
C CYS A 17 -5.62 -0.42 1.81
N TRP A 18 -5.64 -0.24 3.13
CA TRP A 18 -4.47 -0.49 3.97
C TRP A 18 -4.22 -1.98 4.23
N GLY A 19 -5.26 -2.81 4.28
CA GLY A 19 -5.14 -4.26 4.39
C GLY A 19 -4.49 -4.89 3.15
N SER A 20 -4.81 -4.40 1.96
CA SER A 20 -4.19 -4.85 0.70
C SER A 20 -2.83 -4.19 0.43
N TYR A 21 -2.56 -3.02 1.02
CA TYR A 21 -1.34 -2.23 0.79
C TYR A 21 -0.06 -3.07 0.92
N GLY A 22 0.09 -3.83 2.01
CA GLY A 22 1.32 -4.58 2.25
C GLY A 22 1.65 -5.62 1.20
N THR A 23 0.66 -6.37 0.71
CA THR A 23 0.88 -7.41 -0.30
C THR A 23 1.13 -6.82 -1.67
N VAL A 24 0.37 -5.79 -2.05
CA VAL A 24 0.56 -5.05 -3.32
C VAL A 24 1.91 -4.35 -3.34
N LEU A 25 2.29 -3.68 -2.25
CA LEU A 25 3.59 -3.01 -2.12
C LEU A 25 4.74 -4.02 -2.17
N HIS A 26 4.63 -5.15 -1.47
CA HIS A 26 5.67 -6.18 -1.51
C HIS A 26 5.86 -6.72 -2.93
N LYS A 27 4.78 -6.91 -3.70
CA LYS A 27 4.87 -7.29 -5.12
C LYS A 27 5.54 -6.21 -5.96
N GLY A 28 5.22 -4.93 -5.72
CA GLY A 28 5.86 -3.79 -6.38
C GLY A 28 7.35 -3.68 -6.07
N GLN A 29 7.76 -3.95 -4.81
CA GLN A 29 9.17 -4.00 -4.41
C GLN A 29 9.94 -5.09 -5.15
N HIS A 30 9.36 -6.29 -5.28
CA HIS A 30 9.95 -7.37 -6.07
C HIS A 30 10.10 -7.02 -7.55
N ALA A 31 9.15 -6.28 -8.12
CA ALA A 31 9.22 -5.80 -9.51
C ALA A 31 10.25 -4.66 -9.72
N LEU A 32 10.75 -4.07 -8.63
CA LEU A 32 11.72 -2.98 -8.63
C LEU A 32 13.08 -3.43 -8.05
N ASP A 33 13.43 -4.70 -8.24
CA ASP A 33 14.69 -5.33 -7.80
C ASP A 33 14.97 -5.23 -6.29
N GLY A 34 13.93 -5.09 -5.47
CA GLY A 34 14.05 -4.97 -4.03
C GLY A 34 14.61 -3.62 -3.55
N ASP A 35 14.64 -2.60 -4.42
CA ASP A 35 15.07 -1.25 -4.06
C ASP A 35 14.15 -0.65 -2.97
N ARG A 36 14.75 0.07 -2.02
CA ARG A 36 14.06 0.64 -0.86
C ARG A 36 13.38 1.97 -1.16
N LEU A 37 13.94 2.77 -2.07
CA LEU A 37 13.52 4.15 -2.30
C LEU A 37 12.61 4.29 -3.52
N LYS A 38 12.82 3.48 -4.57
CA LYS A 38 11.96 3.51 -5.77
C LYS A 38 10.46 3.30 -5.45
N PRO A 39 10.07 2.30 -4.63
CA PRO A 39 8.67 2.13 -4.25
C PRO A 39 8.11 3.31 -3.46
N LEU A 40 8.93 3.95 -2.62
CA LEU A 40 8.52 5.13 -1.83
C LEU A 40 8.19 6.31 -2.74
N ILE A 41 8.96 6.53 -3.80
CA ILE A 41 8.68 7.57 -4.80
C ILE A 41 7.33 7.30 -5.48
N CYS A 42 7.06 6.06 -5.89
CA CYS A 42 5.77 5.69 -6.48
C CYS A 42 4.59 5.90 -5.51
N VAL A 43 4.77 5.54 -4.23
CA VAL A 43 3.76 5.80 -3.18
C VAL A 43 3.57 7.30 -2.96
N GLY A 44 4.65 8.08 -2.93
CA GLY A 44 4.60 9.53 -2.80
C GLY A 44 3.86 10.20 -3.96
N ALA A 45 4.10 9.77 -5.19
CA ALA A 45 3.37 10.24 -6.36
C ALA A 45 1.87 9.92 -6.28
N ALA A 46 1.51 8.71 -5.85
CA ALA A 46 0.11 8.33 -5.61
C ALA A 46 -0.53 9.19 -4.51
N TYR A 47 0.20 9.46 -3.42
CA TYR A 47 -0.27 10.35 -2.35
C TYR A 47 -0.46 11.78 -2.82
N PHE A 48 0.42 12.31 -3.67
CA PHE A 48 0.20 13.63 -4.27
C PHE A 48 -1.10 13.68 -5.06
N ILE A 49 -1.36 12.69 -5.92
CA ILE A 49 -2.59 12.62 -6.72
C ILE A 49 -3.81 12.54 -5.81
N VAL A 50 -3.84 11.62 -4.85
CA VAL A 50 -5.02 11.38 -4.03
C VAL A 50 -5.21 12.45 -2.95
N ALA A 51 -4.14 12.91 -2.30
CA ALA A 51 -4.23 13.85 -1.18
C ALA A 51 -4.27 15.32 -1.62
N ILE A 52 -3.89 15.65 -2.86
CA ILE A 52 -3.95 17.03 -3.38
C ILE A 52 -4.99 17.15 -4.47
N ILE A 53 -4.90 16.36 -5.54
CA ILE A 53 -5.77 16.57 -6.73
C ILE A 53 -7.24 16.27 -6.39
N VAL A 54 -7.53 15.17 -5.69
CA VAL A 54 -8.92 14.81 -5.38
C VAL A 54 -9.60 15.85 -4.46
N PRO A 55 -9.02 16.27 -3.32
CA PRO A 55 -9.60 17.33 -2.50
C PRO A 55 -9.73 18.67 -3.23
N MET A 56 -8.78 19.04 -4.08
CA MET A 56 -8.85 20.27 -4.88
C MET A 56 -10.05 20.27 -5.82
N ILE A 57 -10.34 19.15 -6.50
CA ILE A 57 -11.52 19.02 -7.37
C ILE A 57 -12.81 19.12 -6.55
N ILE A 58 -12.88 18.40 -5.44
CA ILE A 58 -14.08 18.39 -4.57
C ILE A 58 -14.34 19.79 -4.00
N LEU A 59 -13.34 20.42 -3.39
CA LEU A 59 -13.48 21.77 -2.82
C LEU A 59 -13.71 22.84 -3.89
N GLY A 60 -13.09 22.69 -5.06
CA GLY A 60 -13.30 23.54 -6.23
C GLY A 60 -14.76 23.49 -6.71
N SER A 61 -15.32 22.28 -6.87
CA SER A 61 -16.73 22.11 -7.26
C SER A 61 -17.72 22.66 -6.23
N GLN A 62 -17.32 22.75 -4.97
CA GLN A 62 -18.12 23.32 -3.88
C GLN A 62 -17.91 24.83 -3.68
N GLY A 63 -17.00 25.46 -4.43
CA GLY A 63 -16.66 26.88 -4.27
C GLY A 63 -15.96 27.21 -2.94
N LYS A 64 -15.42 26.21 -2.24
CA LYS A 64 -14.82 26.36 -0.89
C LYS A 64 -13.29 26.41 -0.90
N LEU A 65 -12.68 26.43 -2.07
CA LEU A 65 -11.23 26.30 -2.20
C LEU A 65 -10.45 27.43 -1.51
N ALA A 66 -11.02 28.64 -1.48
CA ALA A 66 -10.36 29.82 -0.92
C ALA A 66 -10.76 30.14 0.54
N SER A 67 -11.72 29.42 1.13
CA SER A 67 -12.32 29.78 2.42
C SER A 67 -12.05 28.71 3.50
N GLY A 68 -11.97 29.14 4.77
CA GLY A 68 -11.85 28.24 5.91
C GLY A 68 -10.42 27.78 6.25
N TRP A 69 -9.39 28.43 5.71
CA TRP A 69 -8.00 28.12 6.02
C TRP A 69 -7.58 28.74 7.36
N HIS A 70 -7.22 27.90 8.32
CA HIS A 70 -6.70 28.31 9.63
C HIS A 70 -5.28 27.77 9.81
N PHE A 71 -4.36 28.62 10.28
CA PHE A 71 -2.96 28.24 10.48
C PHE A 71 -2.81 27.01 11.39
N SER A 72 -3.55 26.96 12.50
CA SER A 72 -3.57 25.80 13.41
C SER A 72 -3.97 24.52 12.68
N GLY A 73 -5.05 24.55 11.90
CA GLY A 73 -5.50 23.40 11.10
C GLY A 73 -4.43 22.94 10.11
N ILE A 74 -3.83 23.88 9.37
CA ILE A 74 -2.74 23.60 8.42
C ILE A 74 -1.57 22.91 9.13
N THR A 75 -1.12 23.44 10.26
CA THR A 75 0.03 22.87 10.99
C THR A 75 -0.24 21.46 11.51
N TRP A 76 -1.40 21.21 12.12
CA TRP A 76 -1.77 19.88 12.58
C TRP A 76 -1.94 18.89 11.44
N SER A 77 -2.54 19.31 10.32
CA SER A 77 -2.66 18.49 9.11
C SER A 77 -1.30 18.16 8.51
N MET A 78 -0.35 19.10 8.50
CA MET A 78 1.01 18.88 8.00
C MET A 78 1.80 17.90 8.88
N VAL A 79 1.69 18.03 10.21
CA VAL A 79 2.28 17.09 11.17
C VAL A 79 1.68 15.69 10.98
N ALA A 80 0.35 15.58 10.87
CA ALA A 80 -0.32 14.32 10.61
C ALA A 80 0.12 13.69 9.27
N GLY A 81 0.22 14.49 8.21
CA GLY A 81 0.70 14.04 6.90
C GLY A 81 2.14 13.53 6.93
N THR A 82 3.01 14.23 7.66
CA THR A 82 4.42 13.83 7.85
C THR A 82 4.51 12.53 8.65
N ALA A 83 3.73 12.39 9.72
CA ALA A 83 3.65 11.13 10.47
C ALA A 83 3.19 9.96 9.59
N GLY A 84 2.19 10.17 8.72
CA GLY A 84 1.74 9.17 7.75
C GLY A 84 2.82 8.78 6.73
N ALA A 85 3.52 9.76 6.16
CA ALA A 85 4.60 9.52 5.20
C ALA A 85 5.78 8.76 5.82
N LEU A 86 6.17 9.12 7.05
CA LEU A 86 7.21 8.40 7.81
C LEU A 86 6.76 6.97 8.17
N GLY A 87 5.48 6.78 8.49
CA GLY A 87 4.90 5.45 8.68
C GLY A 87 5.01 4.57 7.43
N ALA A 88 4.68 5.11 6.26
CA ALA A 88 4.82 4.42 4.97
C ALA A 88 6.30 4.07 4.66
N LEU A 89 7.23 5.00 4.92
CA LEU A 89 8.66 4.73 4.83
C LEU A 89 9.07 3.57 5.75
N GLY A 90 8.60 3.55 7.00
CA GLY A 90 8.86 2.46 7.95
C GLY A 90 8.39 1.10 7.44
N ILE A 91 7.19 1.02 6.85
CA ILE A 91 6.67 -0.20 6.25
C ILE A 91 7.54 -0.66 5.07
N ILE A 92 7.91 0.26 4.18
CA ILE A 92 8.76 -0.03 3.01
C ILE A 92 10.11 -0.59 3.45
N LEU A 93 10.74 0.03 4.45
CA LEU A 93 12.00 -0.44 5.02
C LEU A 93 11.86 -1.81 5.70
N ALA A 94 10.76 -2.05 6.41
CA ALA A 94 10.50 -3.34 7.04
C ALA A 94 10.37 -4.46 5.98
N LEU A 95 9.60 -4.24 4.92
CA LEU A 95 9.40 -5.23 3.85
C LEU A 95 10.67 -5.47 3.02
N THR A 96 11.43 -4.41 2.71
CA THR A 96 12.71 -4.54 1.98
C THR A 96 13.84 -5.14 2.81
N SER A 97 13.75 -5.11 4.14
CA SER A 97 14.72 -5.75 5.04
C SER A 97 14.44 -7.23 5.31
N GLY A 98 13.60 -7.87 4.48
CA GLY A 98 13.21 -9.28 4.62
C GLY A 98 11.87 -9.50 5.34
N GLY A 99 11.19 -8.40 5.70
CA GLY A 99 9.82 -8.38 6.19
C GLY A 99 8.83 -9.02 5.22
N LYS A 100 7.94 -9.90 5.70
CA LYS A 100 6.82 -10.41 4.91
C LYS A 100 5.53 -9.71 5.34
N PRO A 101 4.64 -9.37 4.40
CA PRO A 101 3.37 -8.71 4.72
C PRO A 101 2.53 -9.45 5.77
N ILE A 102 2.62 -10.79 5.80
CA ILE A 102 1.87 -11.66 6.73
C ILE A 102 2.13 -11.36 8.22
N TYR A 103 3.27 -10.77 8.56
CA TYR A 103 3.58 -10.39 9.95
C TYR A 103 3.83 -8.89 10.14
N VAL A 104 4.36 -8.19 9.12
CA VAL A 104 4.60 -6.74 9.20
C VAL A 104 3.28 -5.98 9.27
N MET A 105 2.27 -6.33 8.45
CA MET A 105 1.01 -5.59 8.44
C MET A 105 0.23 -5.76 9.75
N PRO A 106 0.03 -6.99 10.28
CA PRO A 106 -0.66 -7.17 11.55
C PRO A 106 0.04 -6.49 12.74
N LEU A 107 1.38 -6.41 12.72
CA LEU A 107 2.13 -5.67 13.74
C LEU A 107 1.85 -4.17 13.69
N VAL A 108 1.95 -3.57 12.51
CA VAL A 108 1.75 -2.13 12.35
C VAL A 108 0.31 -1.76 12.67
N PHE A 109 -0.66 -2.49 12.13
CA PHE A 109 -2.09 -2.22 12.36
C PHE A 109 -2.60 -2.68 13.73
N GLY A 110 -1.89 -3.58 14.41
CA GLY A 110 -2.14 -3.92 15.81
C GLY A 110 -1.53 -2.92 16.79
N GLY A 111 -0.34 -2.39 16.47
CA GLY A 111 0.34 -1.40 17.30
C GLY A 111 -0.20 0.03 17.15
N ALA A 112 -0.64 0.41 15.95
CA ALA A 112 -1.12 1.77 15.67
C ALA A 112 -2.31 2.19 16.55
N PRO A 113 -3.34 1.36 16.80
CA PRO A 113 -4.41 1.68 17.73
C PRO A 113 -3.89 1.96 19.15
N ILE A 114 -2.91 1.18 19.63
CA ILE A 114 -2.33 1.34 20.96
C ILE A 114 -1.67 2.73 21.09
N ILE A 115 -0.86 3.11 20.10
CA ILE A 115 -0.22 4.43 20.07
C ILE A 115 -1.27 5.55 19.99
N ASN A 116 -2.29 5.38 19.15
CA ASN A 116 -3.37 6.35 19.04
C ASN A 116 -4.08 6.57 20.37
N VAL A 117 -4.34 5.50 21.14
CA VAL A 117 -4.93 5.62 22.48
C VAL A 117 -4.09 6.50 23.39
N PHE A 118 -2.78 6.25 23.49
CA PHE A 118 -1.91 7.05 24.36
C PHE A 118 -1.82 8.51 23.91
N VAL A 119 -1.75 8.75 22.60
CA VAL A 119 -1.71 10.10 22.03
C VAL A 119 -3.03 10.84 22.29
N SER A 120 -4.18 10.21 22.06
CA SER A 120 -5.50 10.78 22.36
C SER A 120 -5.65 11.09 23.85
N MET A 121 -5.25 10.18 24.73
CA MET A 121 -5.28 10.42 26.18
C MET A 121 -4.43 11.61 26.59
N TYR A 122 -3.25 11.76 25.98
CA TYR A 122 -2.35 12.89 26.25
C TYR A 122 -2.99 14.22 25.82
N PHE A 123 -3.55 14.29 24.60
CA PHE A 123 -4.18 15.52 24.10
C PHE A 123 -5.49 15.87 24.80
N GLU A 124 -6.28 14.87 25.20
CA GLU A 124 -7.56 15.08 25.88
C GLU A 124 -7.42 15.18 27.42
N ASN A 125 -6.19 15.06 27.96
CA ASN A 125 -5.89 15.02 29.40
C ASN A 125 -6.72 13.97 30.17
N ILE A 126 -7.04 12.85 29.53
CA ILE A 126 -7.86 11.79 30.13
C ILE A 126 -6.97 10.81 30.89
N SER A 127 -7.23 10.63 32.19
CA SER A 127 -6.59 9.59 32.98
C SER A 127 -7.39 8.28 32.94
N LEU A 128 -6.71 7.12 32.80
CA LEU A 128 -7.35 5.79 32.92
C LEU A 128 -8.11 5.63 34.24
N LYS A 129 -7.68 6.36 35.28
CA LYS A 129 -8.28 6.34 36.61
C LYS A 129 -9.64 7.05 36.66
N GLU A 130 -9.86 8.04 35.81
CA GLU A 130 -11.12 8.82 35.74
C GLU A 130 -12.21 8.09 34.95
N LEU A 131 -11.82 7.16 34.07
CA LEU A 131 -12.74 6.40 33.23
C LEU A 131 -13.44 5.24 33.95
N GLY A 132 -13.05 4.93 35.19
CA GLY A 132 -13.66 3.87 36.02
C GLY A 132 -13.82 2.55 35.25
N THR A 133 -15.01 1.95 35.30
CA THR A 133 -15.33 0.69 34.61
C THR A 133 -15.23 0.78 33.08
N ARG A 134 -15.48 1.96 32.48
CA ARG A 134 -15.35 2.15 31.02
C ARG A 134 -13.88 2.12 30.60
N GLY A 135 -12.99 2.69 31.43
CA GLY A 135 -11.54 2.66 31.23
C GLY A 135 -10.98 1.24 31.28
N ALA A 136 -11.53 0.42 32.18
CA ALA A 136 -11.17 -1.00 32.26
C ALA A 136 -11.54 -1.77 30.99
N PHE A 137 -12.76 -1.61 30.45
CA PHE A 137 -13.15 -2.25 29.18
C PHE A 137 -12.37 -1.73 27.97
N PHE A 138 -12.09 -0.43 27.94
CA PHE A 138 -11.27 0.18 26.89
C PHE A 138 -9.84 -0.36 26.91
N LEU A 139 -9.21 -0.41 28.09
CA LEU A 139 -7.87 -0.99 28.25
C LEU A 139 -7.86 -2.48 27.92
N ALA A 140 -8.91 -3.23 28.31
CA ALA A 140 -9.06 -4.62 27.94
C ALA A 140 -9.12 -4.79 26.41
N GLY A 141 -9.82 -3.90 25.70
CA GLY A 141 -9.82 -3.87 24.24
C GLY A 141 -8.42 -3.64 23.64
N VAL A 142 -7.67 -2.68 24.17
CA VAL A 142 -6.28 -2.39 23.76
C VAL A 142 -5.37 -3.61 24.00
N ILE A 143 -5.47 -4.24 25.17
CA ILE A 143 -4.74 -5.47 25.49
C ILE A 143 -5.12 -6.59 24.52
N MET A 144 -6.40 -6.74 24.22
CA MET A 144 -6.86 -7.78 23.30
C MET A 144 -6.33 -7.56 21.88
N VAL A 145 -6.24 -6.31 21.41
CA VAL A 145 -5.59 -5.98 20.13
C VAL A 145 -4.10 -6.33 20.17
N ALA A 146 -3.39 -5.98 21.25
CA ALA A 146 -1.98 -6.31 21.42
C ALA A 146 -1.73 -7.83 21.42
N VAL A 147 -2.56 -8.57 22.16
CA VAL A 147 -2.52 -10.05 22.19
C VAL A 147 -2.84 -10.63 20.83
N GLY A 148 -3.86 -10.12 20.13
CA GLY A 148 -4.20 -10.55 18.77
C GLY A 148 -3.04 -10.34 17.80
N ALA A 149 -2.41 -9.17 17.83
CA ALA A 149 -1.24 -8.88 17.00
C ALA A 149 -0.05 -9.81 17.34
N ALA A 150 0.21 -10.06 18.63
CA ALA A 150 1.24 -10.99 19.08
C ALA A 150 0.94 -12.44 18.66
N MET A 151 -0.32 -12.89 18.72
CA MET A 151 -0.73 -14.21 18.24
C MET A 151 -0.51 -14.34 16.73
N VAL A 152 -0.84 -13.31 15.94
CA VAL A 152 -0.57 -13.34 14.50
C VAL A 152 0.93 -13.47 14.23
N LEU A 153 1.80 -12.85 15.02
CA LEU A 153 3.24 -13.06 14.90
C LEU A 153 3.70 -14.46 15.24
N ILE A 154 3.24 -14.99 16.39
CA ILE A 154 3.67 -16.28 16.92
C ILE A 154 3.21 -17.42 16.01
N PHE A 155 1.97 -17.31 15.52
CA PHE A 155 1.30 -18.34 14.72
C PHE A 155 1.28 -18.02 13.22
N ALA A 156 1.96 -16.96 12.76
CA ALA A 156 2.14 -16.69 11.34
C ALA A 156 2.77 -17.93 10.68
N PRO A 157 2.21 -18.42 9.56
CA PRO A 157 2.78 -19.55 8.85
C PRO A 157 4.23 -19.25 8.47
N LYS A 158 5.18 -19.95 9.10
CA LYS A 158 6.57 -19.95 8.67
C LYS A 158 6.58 -20.72 7.35
N GLY A 159 6.60 -19.99 6.24
CA GLY A 159 6.56 -20.60 4.90
C GLY A 159 7.50 -21.80 4.83
N ASN A 160 6.97 -22.94 4.39
CA ASN A 160 7.76 -24.14 4.19
C ASN A 160 8.99 -23.79 3.32
N PRO A 161 10.19 -24.31 3.65
CA PRO A 161 11.33 -24.22 2.74
C PRO A 161 11.11 -25.20 1.59
N GLN A 162 10.26 -24.84 0.62
CA GLN A 162 10.06 -25.61 -0.58
C GLN A 162 10.69 -24.92 -1.80
N SER A 163 11.82 -25.53 -2.17
CA SER A 163 12.50 -25.54 -3.45
C SER A 163 13.17 -24.25 -3.91
N LYS A 164 14.47 -24.16 -3.62
CA LYS A 164 15.44 -23.65 -4.58
C LYS A 164 15.36 -24.53 -5.83
N THR A 165 14.53 -24.15 -6.80
CA THR A 165 14.70 -24.63 -8.18
C THR A 165 15.59 -23.58 -8.86
N PRO A 166 16.81 -23.94 -9.32
CA PRO A 166 17.66 -23.04 -10.08
C PRO A 166 16.92 -22.51 -11.33
N PRO A 167 17.09 -21.22 -11.72
CA PRO A 167 16.55 -20.72 -12.97
C PRO A 167 17.23 -21.44 -14.14
N ALA A 168 16.58 -22.47 -14.67
CA ALA A 168 16.92 -22.98 -15.99
C ALA A 168 16.37 -21.99 -17.02
N ALA A 169 17.29 -21.53 -17.86
CA ALA A 169 17.12 -20.67 -19.00
C ALA A 169 15.80 -20.86 -19.76
N VAL A 170 15.10 -19.74 -19.92
CA VAL A 170 14.38 -19.38 -21.13
C VAL A 170 14.85 -17.94 -21.41
N GLU A 171 16.08 -17.75 -21.91
CA GLU A 171 16.33 -17.54 -23.35
C GLU A 171 15.13 -16.85 -24.03
N ALA A 172 15.13 -15.52 -24.07
CA ALA A 172 15.71 -14.74 -25.16
C ALA A 172 15.03 -15.01 -26.51
N LYS A 173 13.97 -14.25 -26.79
CA LYS A 173 13.65 -13.72 -28.14
C LYS A 173 12.74 -12.50 -27.94
N ALA A 174 13.29 -11.32 -27.72
CA ALA A 174 13.72 -10.39 -28.77
C ALA A 174 12.58 -10.10 -29.76
N GLU A 175 11.95 -8.95 -29.52
CA GLU A 175 11.27 -8.08 -30.47
C GLU A 175 12.00 -8.03 -31.83
N PRO A 176 11.28 -7.79 -32.94
CA PRO A 176 11.58 -6.53 -33.62
C PRO A 176 10.35 -5.83 -34.21
N ALA A 177 10.20 -4.56 -33.86
CA ALA A 177 9.61 -3.56 -34.73
C ALA A 177 10.56 -3.25 -35.90
N ALA A 178 9.97 -2.76 -37.00
CA ALA A 178 10.55 -2.11 -38.18
C ALA A 178 10.90 -2.99 -39.40
N GLU A 179 9.99 -2.93 -40.38
CA GLU A 179 10.25 -2.99 -41.83
C GLU A 179 10.87 -1.62 -42.27
N PRO A 180 11.66 -1.44 -43.38
CA PRO A 180 11.46 -2.03 -44.71
C PRO A 180 12.68 -2.45 -45.59
N GLU A 181 12.39 -3.40 -46.50
CA GLU A 181 12.82 -3.54 -47.93
C GLU A 181 14.33 -3.67 -48.32
N PRO A 182 14.69 -4.04 -49.57
CA PRO A 182 14.47 -5.33 -50.25
C PRO A 182 15.74 -5.82 -51.02
N LYS A 183 15.86 -7.11 -51.38
CA LYS A 183 16.44 -7.56 -52.69
C LYS A 183 16.51 -9.09 -52.84
N LYS A 184 15.78 -9.55 -53.86
CA LYS A 184 16.08 -10.55 -54.90
C LYS A 184 16.93 -11.80 -54.57
N SER A 185 16.27 -12.94 -54.79
CA SER A 185 16.77 -14.16 -55.46
C SER A 185 15.51 -14.99 -55.72
N ASP A 186 14.94 -15.04 -56.93
CA ASP A 186 15.39 -15.80 -58.11
C ASP A 186 15.88 -17.22 -57.75
N GLU A 187 15.28 -18.21 -58.45
CA GLU A 187 15.52 -19.68 -58.41
C GLU A 187 14.90 -20.38 -57.18
N ASP A 188 13.95 -21.32 -57.28
CA ASP A 188 13.79 -22.43 -58.21
C ASP A 188 12.29 -22.68 -58.50
N ALA A 189 11.87 -22.74 -59.76
CA ALA A 189 11.73 -24.00 -60.48
C ALA A 189 11.00 -25.11 -59.70
N GLN A 190 9.66 -25.15 -59.78
CA GLN A 190 8.98 -26.31 -60.36
C GLN A 190 7.49 -26.08 -60.61
N SER A 191 7.17 -25.96 -61.90
CA SER A 191 6.08 -26.68 -62.59
C SER A 191 4.73 -26.77 -61.88
N GLU A 192 3.89 -25.77 -62.11
CA GLU A 192 2.44 -25.97 -62.16
C GLU A 192 2.02 -26.30 -63.60
N SER A 193 1.45 -27.50 -63.74
CA SER A 193 0.36 -27.91 -64.62
C SER A 193 0.08 -27.10 -65.91
N SER A 194 0.38 -27.74 -67.03
CA SER A 194 -0.53 -27.96 -68.17
C SER A 194 -1.55 -26.88 -68.55
N ASN A 195 -1.30 -26.29 -69.73
CA ASN A 195 -2.22 -26.12 -70.87
C ASN A 195 -3.37 -25.10 -70.75
N GLU A 196 -3.36 -24.07 -71.62
CA GLU A 196 -4.45 -23.72 -72.55
C GLU A 196 -4.11 -22.42 -73.32
N GLY A 197 -4.15 -22.47 -74.66
CA GLY A 197 -4.26 -21.29 -75.55
C GLY A 197 -3.05 -20.98 -76.42
#